data_AF-T0J8K7-F1
#
_entry.id   AF-T0J8K7-F1
#
_cell.length_a   1.000
_cell.length_b   1.000
_cell.length_c   1.000
_cell.angle_alpha   90.00
_cell.angle_beta   90.00
_cell.angle_gamma   90.00
#
_symmetry.space_group_name_H-M   'P 1'
#
loop_
_entity.id
_entity.type
_entity.pdbx_description
1 polymer ?
#
loop_
_entity_poly.entity_id
_entity_poly.type
_entity_poly.pdbx_seq_one_letter_code
_entity_poly.pdbx_strand_id
1 'polypeptide(L)'
;MKSLHDAFIQVYQTDYLTDREFEFVLVPAVIKAQKTGDVSIGIVTLDIGSSSEHWGTIFFTDKGLIDDQNESFTKAEREYIDTNFIPYDYWYTIDIERDHHVDFENVPEEICEMLNYCRPSENDLQMNGPEI
;
A
#
# COMPACT_ATOMS: atom_id res chain seq x y z
N MET A 1 0.16 -7.74 7.04
CA MET A 1 0.90 -6.69 6.33
C MET A 1 2.31 -7.12 5.94
N LYS A 2 3.20 -7.46 6.89
CA LYS A 2 4.59 -7.89 6.61
C LYS A 2 4.74 -8.90 5.47
N SER A 3 3.91 -9.93 5.40
CA SER A 3 3.99 -10.92 4.31
C SER A 3 3.72 -10.34 2.91
N LEU A 4 2.85 -9.32 2.79
CA LEU A 4 2.63 -8.62 1.51
C LEU A 4 3.83 -7.75 1.16
N HIS A 5 4.41 -7.07 2.14
CA HIS A 5 5.64 -6.30 1.97
C HIS A 5 6.83 -7.21 1.55
N ASP A 6 6.99 -8.37 2.20
CA ASP A 6 8.03 -9.34 1.83
C ASP A 6 7.82 -9.91 0.43
N ALA A 7 6.56 -10.16 0.04
CA ALA A 7 6.23 -10.56 -1.33
C ALA A 7 6.57 -9.46 -2.34
N PHE A 8 6.31 -8.20 -1.99
CA PHE A 8 6.71 -7.06 -2.82
C PHE A 8 8.23 -7.03 -3.02
N ILE A 9 9.01 -7.10 -1.95
CA ILE A 9 10.48 -7.13 -2.03
C ILE A 9 10.96 -8.32 -2.86
N GLN A 10 10.36 -9.50 -2.71
CA GLN A 10 10.72 -10.67 -3.53
C GLN A 10 10.42 -10.49 -5.02
N VAL A 11 9.37 -9.76 -5.38
CA VAL A 11 8.99 -9.55 -6.79
C VAL A 11 9.80 -8.42 -7.41
N TYR A 12 9.88 -7.28 -6.74
CA TYR A 12 10.49 -6.06 -7.26
C TYR A 12 11.97 -5.92 -6.92
N GLN A 13 12.50 -6.76 -6.02
CA GLN A 13 13.89 -6.77 -5.57
C GLN A 13 14.35 -5.44 -4.92
N THR A 14 13.40 -4.65 -4.44
CA THR A 14 13.62 -3.35 -3.79
C THR A 14 12.46 -3.03 -2.84
N ASP A 15 12.72 -2.18 -1.85
CA ASP A 15 11.73 -1.48 -1.02
C ASP A 15 11.70 0.03 -1.30
N TYR A 16 12.44 0.50 -2.30
CA TYR A 16 12.52 1.88 -2.77
C TYR A 16 12.22 1.97 -4.27
N LEU A 17 11.23 2.77 -4.67
CA LEU A 17 10.79 2.95 -6.06
C LEU A 17 11.23 4.30 -6.64
N THR A 18 11.61 4.30 -7.91
CA THR A 18 11.93 5.51 -8.69
C THR A 18 11.26 5.49 -10.06
N ASP A 19 10.97 6.67 -10.61
CA ASP A 19 10.40 6.87 -11.96
C ASP A 19 11.34 6.47 -13.11
N ARG A 20 12.61 6.16 -12.79
CA ARG A 20 13.61 5.72 -13.77
C ARG A 20 13.55 4.23 -14.06
N GLU A 21 13.05 3.47 -13.09
CA GLU A 21 13.06 2.00 -13.12
C GLU A 21 11.65 1.42 -13.21
N PHE A 22 10.64 2.18 -12.76
CA PHE A 22 9.26 1.72 -12.66
C PHE A 22 8.28 2.69 -13.30
N GLU A 23 7.23 2.14 -13.92
CA GLU A 23 6.10 2.89 -14.49
C GLU A 23 4.83 2.58 -13.68
N PHE A 24 4.20 1.41 -13.89
CA PHE A 24 3.06 0.95 -13.08
C PHE A 24 3.47 -0.09 -12.06
N VAL A 25 3.12 0.11 -10.79
CA VAL A 25 3.48 -0.79 -9.69
C VAL A 25 2.29 -1.06 -8.78
N LEU A 26 2.20 -2.31 -8.30
CA LEU A 26 1.24 -2.75 -7.29
C LEU A 26 1.93 -2.68 -5.91
N VAL A 27 1.51 -1.75 -5.07
CA VAL A 27 2.11 -1.53 -3.74
C VAL A 27 1.18 -1.99 -2.62
N PRO A 28 1.66 -2.76 -1.62
CA PRO A 28 0.89 -3.05 -0.42
C PRO A 28 0.64 -1.78 0.38
N ALA A 29 -0.62 -1.52 0.72
CA ALA A 29 -1.04 -0.36 1.49
C ALA A 29 -1.95 -0.71 2.65
N VAL A 30 -1.92 0.14 3.68
CA VAL A 30 -2.96 0.22 4.71
C VAL A 30 -3.95 1.28 4.27
N ILE A 31 -5.24 0.98 4.35
CA ILE A 31 -6.34 1.83 3.92
C ILE A 31 -7.16 2.20 5.14
N LYS A 32 -7.53 3.48 5.28
CA LYS A 32 -8.45 3.95 6.31
C LYS A 32 -9.65 4.60 5.66
N ALA A 33 -10.81 3.98 5.82
CA ALA A 33 -12.07 4.54 5.36
C ALA A 33 -12.40 5.80 6.15
N GLN A 34 -12.59 6.94 5.48
CA GLN A 34 -12.88 8.20 6.18
C GLN A 34 -14.29 8.20 6.80
N LYS A 35 -15.25 7.49 6.19
CA LYS A 35 -16.65 7.43 6.65
C LYS A 35 -16.83 6.58 7.91
N THR A 36 -16.24 5.38 7.92
CA THR A 36 -16.44 4.41 9.01
C THR A 36 -15.30 4.45 10.02
N GLY A 37 -14.13 4.95 9.64
CA GLY A 37 -12.90 4.87 10.42
C GLY A 37 -12.24 3.49 10.35
N ASP A 38 -12.82 2.54 9.61
CA ASP A 38 -12.29 1.19 9.51
C ASP A 38 -10.94 1.17 8.82
N VAL A 39 -10.03 0.39 9.40
CA VAL A 39 -8.70 0.15 8.85
C VAL A 39 -8.69 -1.22 8.17
N SER A 40 -8.24 -1.24 6.92
CA SER A 40 -8.06 -2.47 6.14
C SER A 40 -6.70 -2.47 5.46
N ILE A 41 -6.40 -3.58 4.79
CA ILE A 41 -5.20 -3.74 3.96
C ILE A 41 -5.66 -3.75 2.50
N GLY A 42 -4.84 -3.23 1.60
CA GLY A 42 -5.08 -3.24 0.18
C GLY A 42 -3.81 -3.38 -0.64
N ILE A 43 -3.99 -3.50 -1.94
CA ILE A 43 -2.94 -3.30 -2.93
C ILE A 43 -3.38 -2.11 -3.78
N VAL A 44 -2.53 -1.08 -3.86
CA VAL A 44 -2.78 0.12 -4.64
C VAL A 44 -1.95 0.07 -5.92
N THR A 45 -2.57 0.39 -7.06
CA THR A 45 -1.88 0.56 -8.33
C THR A 45 -1.45 2.02 -8.46
N LEU A 46 -0.15 2.23 -8.63
CA LEU A 46 0.44 3.57 -8.79
C LEU A 46 1.12 3.70 -10.15
N ASP A 47 0.97 4.86 -10.78
CA ASP A 47 1.81 5.32 -11.89
C ASP A 47 2.96 6.17 -11.33
N ILE A 48 4.11 5.52 -11.15
CA ILE A 48 5.34 6.11 -10.59
C ILE A 48 5.85 7.23 -11.50
N GLY A 49 5.75 7.06 -12.82
CA GLY A 49 6.19 8.06 -13.80
C GLY A 49 5.36 9.34 -13.76
N SER A 50 4.11 9.26 -13.28
CA SER A 50 3.23 10.39 -13.03
C SER A 50 3.19 10.79 -11.54
N SER A 51 4.34 10.84 -10.89
CA SER A 51 4.46 11.24 -9.47
C SER A 51 3.68 10.33 -8.52
N SER A 52 3.58 9.03 -8.83
CA SER A 52 2.84 8.04 -8.05
C SER A 52 1.33 8.30 -8.01
N GLU A 53 0.74 8.69 -9.14
CA GLU A 53 -0.71 8.91 -9.27
C GLU A 53 -1.47 7.60 -8.98
N HIS A 54 -2.56 7.72 -8.22
CA HIS A 54 -3.44 6.59 -7.89
C HIS A 54 -4.25 6.16 -9.11
N TRP A 55 -4.18 4.87 -9.46
CA TRP A 55 -4.93 4.29 -10.59
C TRP A 55 -5.98 3.26 -10.20
N GLY A 56 -5.86 2.63 -9.04
CA GLY A 56 -6.80 1.61 -8.62
C GLY A 56 -6.42 0.98 -7.30
N THR A 57 -7.37 0.23 -6.74
CA THR A 57 -7.21 -0.44 -5.44
C THR A 57 -7.88 -1.81 -5.44
N ILE A 58 -7.11 -2.81 -4.99
CA ILE A 58 -7.63 -4.11 -4.58
C ILE A 58 -7.84 -4.08 -3.07
N PHE A 59 -9.11 -4.05 -2.66
CA PHE A 59 -9.53 -4.01 -1.27
C PHE A 59 -9.60 -5.42 -0.67
N PHE A 60 -9.02 -5.61 0.52
CA PHE A 60 -9.18 -6.85 1.29
C PHE A 60 -10.36 -6.64 2.24
N THR A 61 -11.44 -7.37 1.99
CA THR A 61 -12.72 -7.18 2.68
C THR A 61 -13.21 -8.48 3.32
N ASP A 62 -14.25 -8.40 4.15
CA ASP A 62 -14.94 -9.58 4.68
C ASP A 62 -15.66 -10.41 3.59
N LYS A 63 -15.81 -9.86 2.37
CA LYS A 63 -16.33 -10.55 1.18
C LYS A 63 -15.24 -11.16 0.30
N GLY A 64 -13.97 -11.03 0.69
CA GLY A 64 -12.82 -11.42 -0.11
C GLY A 64 -12.13 -10.22 -0.76
N LEU A 65 -11.40 -10.47 -1.84
CA LEU A 65 -10.69 -9.44 -2.59
C LEU A 65 -11.65 -8.79 -3.59
N ILE A 66 -11.72 -7.45 -3.56
CA ILE A 66 -12.51 -6.67 -4.51
C ILE A 66 -11.55 -5.71 -5.22
N ASP A 67 -11.41 -5.87 -6.53
CA ASP A 67 -10.60 -5.01 -7.40
C ASP A 67 -11.50 -3.97 -8.07
N ASP A 68 -11.28 -2.70 -7.75
CA ASP A 68 -12.10 -1.60 -8.26
C ASP A 68 -11.90 -1.27 -9.75
N GLN A 69 -10.87 -1.83 -10.36
CA GLN A 69 -10.58 -1.75 -11.80
C GLN A 69 -10.99 -3.01 -12.56
N ASN A 70 -11.53 -4.03 -11.89
CA ASN A 70 -11.95 -5.27 -12.55
C ASN A 70 -13.10 -5.00 -13.53
N GLU A 71 -13.01 -5.51 -14.77
CA GLU A 71 -14.09 -5.39 -15.76
C GLU A 71 -15.40 -6.04 -15.29
N SER A 72 -15.31 -7.06 -14.44
CA SER A 72 -16.44 -7.75 -13.83
C SER A 72 -16.88 -7.13 -12.49
N PHE A 73 -16.36 -5.96 -12.11
CA PHE A 73 -16.69 -5.28 -10.86
C PHE A 73 -18.19 -5.02 -10.77
N THR A 74 -18.86 -5.84 -9.96
CA THR A 74 -20.32 -5.89 -9.95
C THR A 74 -20.91 -4.66 -9.28
N LYS A 75 -22.18 -4.37 -9.58
CA LYS A 75 -22.89 -3.27 -8.92
C LYS A 75 -22.93 -3.44 -7.39
N ALA A 76 -23.07 -4.67 -6.90
CA ALA A 76 -23.12 -4.95 -5.47
C ALA A 76 -21.76 -4.72 -4.79
N GLU A 77 -20.66 -5.13 -5.43
CA GLU A 77 -19.31 -4.85 -4.92
C GLU A 77 -19.00 -3.36 -4.94
N ARG A 78 -19.40 -2.65 -6.01
CA ARG A 78 -19.25 -1.20 -6.11
C ARG A 78 -20.00 -0.47 -5.00
N GLU A 79 -21.27 -0.81 -4.80
CA GLU A 79 -22.08 -0.23 -3.72
C GLU A 79 -21.48 -0.52 -2.33
N TYR A 80 -20.92 -1.72 -2.15
CA TYR A 80 -20.20 -2.09 -0.94
C TYR A 80 -18.93 -1.23 -0.73
N ILE A 81 -18.09 -1.07 -1.75
CA ILE A 81 -16.86 -0.25 -1.65
C ILE A 81 -17.20 1.24 -1.44
N ASP A 82 -18.16 1.79 -2.19
CA ASP A 82 -18.58 3.19 -2.09
C ASP A 82 -19.16 3.54 -0.71
N THR A 83 -19.85 2.58 -0.10
CA THR A 83 -20.48 2.76 1.21
C THR A 83 -19.45 2.66 2.33
N ASN A 84 -18.56 1.68 2.27
CA ASN A 84 -17.69 1.32 3.40
C ASN A 84 -16.29 1.92 3.32
N PHE A 85 -15.77 2.18 2.13
CA PHE A 85 -14.37 2.62 1.95
C PHE A 85 -14.25 4.00 1.33
N ILE A 86 -15.11 4.42 0.40
CA ILE A 86 -14.94 5.70 -0.32
C ILE A 86 -15.55 6.88 0.46
N PRO A 87 -14.85 8.01 0.65
CA PRO A 87 -13.42 8.21 0.41
C PRO A 87 -12.57 7.54 1.50
N TYR A 88 -11.34 7.18 1.14
CA TYR A 88 -10.34 6.61 2.05
C TYR A 88 -9.01 7.34 1.91
N ASP A 89 -8.24 7.28 2.99
CA ASP A 89 -6.81 7.58 2.99
C ASP A 89 -6.02 6.26 2.88
N TYR A 90 -4.80 6.31 2.37
CA TYR A 90 -3.94 5.13 2.28
C TYR A 90 -2.47 5.47 2.51
N TRP A 91 -1.73 4.50 3.04
CA TRP A 91 -0.28 4.58 3.24
C TRP A 91 0.36 3.26 2.85
N TYR A 92 1.34 3.31 1.94
CA TYR A 92 2.06 2.12 1.48
C TYR A 92 3.26 1.79 2.39
N THR A 93 3.73 0.54 2.28
CA THR A 93 4.82 0.02 3.14
C THR A 93 6.24 0.23 2.61
N ILE A 94 6.37 0.78 1.41
CA ILE A 94 7.64 1.00 0.71
C ILE A 94 7.93 2.51 0.64
N ASP A 95 9.11 2.89 0.19
CA ASP A 95 9.44 4.30 -0.04
C ASP A 95 9.39 4.60 -1.54
N ILE A 96 8.80 5.74 -1.93
CA ILE A 96 8.71 6.15 -3.33
C ILE A 96 9.35 7.52 -3.50
N GLU A 97 10.26 7.63 -4.45
CA GLU A 97 10.90 8.90 -4.79
C GLU A 97 9.87 9.91 -5.29
N ARG A 98 9.80 11.08 -4.63
CA ARG A 98 8.99 12.24 -5.03
C ARG A 98 7.47 11.99 -5.08
N ASP A 99 6.96 11.03 -4.32
CA ASP A 99 5.52 10.99 -4.08
C ASP A 99 5.11 12.17 -3.19
N HIS A 100 4.08 12.89 -3.63
CA HIS A 100 3.49 14.02 -2.92
C HIS A 100 2.01 13.80 -2.58
N HIS A 101 1.46 12.63 -2.90
CA HIS A 101 0.05 12.31 -2.68
C HIS A 101 -0.23 11.78 -1.28
N VAL A 102 0.71 11.02 -0.72
CA VAL A 102 0.55 10.41 0.60
C VAL A 102 1.20 11.28 1.69
N ASP A 103 0.40 11.69 2.66
CA ASP A 103 0.86 12.42 3.84
C ASP A 103 1.39 11.46 4.89
N PHE A 104 2.70 11.18 4.83
CA PHE A 104 3.41 10.42 5.85
C PHE A 104 3.76 11.24 7.10
N GLU A 105 3.50 12.55 7.15
CA GLU A 105 3.72 13.38 8.34
C GLU A 105 2.55 13.25 9.33
N ASN A 106 1.34 12.97 8.83
CA ASN A 106 0.12 12.88 9.63
C ASN A 106 -0.51 11.47 9.63
N VAL A 107 0.31 10.42 9.67
CA VAL A 107 -0.16 9.03 9.77
C VAL A 107 -0.80 8.78 11.14
N PRO A 108 -2.02 8.20 11.21
CA PRO A 108 -2.60 7.73 12.47
C PRO A 108 -1.68 6.74 13.19
N GLU A 109 -1.58 6.84 14.53
CA GLU A 109 -0.66 6.02 15.34
C GLU A 109 -0.79 4.52 15.06
N GLU A 110 -2.03 4.00 15.01
CA GLU A 110 -2.33 2.60 14.71
C GLU A 110 -1.78 2.14 13.35
N ILE A 111 -1.77 3.02 12.35
CA ILE A 111 -1.25 2.73 11.01
C ILE A 111 0.27 2.85 11.01
N CYS A 112 0.82 3.84 11.71
CA CYS A 112 2.25 4.00 11.88
C CYS A 112 2.89 2.74 12.47
N GLU A 113 2.28 2.15 13.50
CA GLU A 113 2.73 0.87 14.08
C GLU A 113 2.74 -0.27 13.03
N MET A 114 1.70 -0.38 12.20
CA MET A 114 1.62 -1.40 11.14
C MET A 114 2.69 -1.21 10.06
N LEU A 115 2.96 0.03 9.65
CA LEU A 115 3.98 0.37 8.67
C LEU A 115 5.40 0.11 9.22
N ASN A 116 5.65 0.52 10.46
CA ASN A 116 6.94 0.30 11.13
C ASN A 116 7.23 -1.18 11.34
N TYR A 117 6.21 -2.01 11.57
CA TYR A 117 6.39 -3.46 11.62
C TYR A 117 6.83 -4.08 10.27
N CYS A 118 6.56 -3.39 9.15
CA CYS A 118 6.95 -3.87 7.82
C CYS A 118 8.40 -3.52 7.49
N ARG A 119 8.83 -2.32 7.88
CA ARG A 119 10.18 -1.82 7.63
C ARG A 119 11.21 -2.61 8.46
N PRO A 120 12.41 -2.89 7.90
CA PRO A 120 13.46 -3.54 8.65
C PRO A 120 13.79 -2.72 9.90
N SER A 121 13.91 -3.37 11.05
CA SER A 121 14.38 -2.71 12.25
C SER A 121 15.87 -2.37 12.09
N GLU A 122 16.37 -1.32 12.75
CA GLU A 122 17.82 -1.01 12.76
C GLU A 122 18.68 -2.22 13.21
N ASN A 123 18.08 -3.17 13.93
CA ASN A 123 18.72 -4.41 14.37
C ASN A 123 18.87 -5.46 13.25
N ASP A 124 17.98 -5.47 12.25
CA ASP A 124 18.04 -6.40 11.12
C ASP A 124 19.19 -6.05 10.15
N LEU A 125 19.59 -4.77 10.12
CA LEU A 125 20.73 -4.29 9.34
C LEU A 125 22.08 -4.66 9.98
N GLN A 126 22.15 -4.83 11.31
CA GLN A 126 23.38 -5.23 12.01
C GLN A 126 23.69 -6.73 11.91
N MET A 127 22.68 -7.58 11.68
CA MET A 127 22.85 -9.03 11.57
C MET A 127 23.38 -9.51 10.20
N ASN A 128 23.47 -8.60 9.22
CA ASN A 128 23.96 -8.89 7.86
C ASN A 128 25.31 -8.19 7.54
N GLY A 129 26.03 -7.72 8.57
CA GLY A 129 27.43 -7.30 8.40
C GLY A 129 28.30 -8.48 7.95
N PRO A 130 29.33 -8.26 7.11
CA PRO A 130 30.13 -9.37 6.59
C PRO A 130 30.83 -10.10 7.75
N GLU A 131 30.65 -11.42 7.82
CA GLU A 131 31.52 -12.28 8.61
C GLU A 131 32.96 -12.09 8.08
N ILE A 132 33.83 -11.57 8.95
CA ILE A 132 35.27 -11.36 8.70
C ILE A 132 36.02 -12.69 8.70
#